data_AF-A0A7C4CJ90-F1
#
_entry.id   AF-A0A7C4CJ90-F1
#
_cell.length_a   1.000
_cell.length_b   1.000
_cell.length_c   1.000
_cell.angle_alpha   90.00
_cell.angle_beta   90.00
_cell.angle_gamma   90.00
#
_symmetry.space_group_name_H-M   'P 1'
#
loop_
_entity.id
_entity.type
_entity.pdbx_description
1 polymer ?
#
loop_
_entity_poly.entity_id
_entity_poly.type
_entity_poly.pdbx_seq_one_letter_code
_entity_poly.pdbx_strand_id
1 'polypeptide(L)'
;MIGEPIHILAKPGEVAGKVVVAGDPARIDYIARMLEEARLISSNRGLNTYTGRYKDTLITVSCHGIGGPSTAIVFEELTMLGAKTIIRLGTAGSLIEDLNPGDIVIPNIACYYKGAGTLSAYMPGLAQACMQIECQ
;
A
#
# COMPACT_ATOMS: atom_id res chain seq x y z
N MET A 1 -17.79 16.17 0.08
CA MET A 1 -17.78 15.99 -1.39
C MET A 1 -16.80 14.85 -1.64
N ILE A 2 -17.28 13.62 -1.83
CA ILE A 2 -16.40 12.49 -2.15
C ILE A 2 -16.34 12.50 -3.68
N GLY A 3 -15.29 13.12 -4.22
CA GLY A 3 -15.07 13.18 -5.66
C GLY A 3 -14.73 11.80 -6.23
N GLU A 4 -14.80 11.63 -7.55
CA GLU A 4 -14.28 10.44 -8.20
C GLU A 4 -12.75 10.36 -7.98
N PRO A 5 -12.16 9.15 -7.88
CA PRO A 5 -10.71 8.99 -7.80
C PRO A 5 -10.03 9.60 -9.03
N ILE A 6 -9.15 10.58 -8.84
CA ILE A 6 -8.49 11.31 -9.94
C ILE A 6 -7.06 10.81 -10.21
N HIS A 7 -6.48 10.05 -9.28
CA HIS A 7 -5.12 9.52 -9.41
C HIS A 7 -5.12 8.08 -9.90
N ILE A 8 -5.91 7.20 -9.29
CA ILE A 8 -6.06 5.81 -9.71
C ILE A 8 -7.02 5.71 -10.91
N LEU A 9 -8.03 6.58 -11.02
CA LEU A 9 -9.05 6.54 -12.09
C LEU A 9 -9.85 5.21 -12.18
N ALA A 10 -9.91 4.45 -11.09
CA ALA A 10 -10.74 3.26 -10.99
C ALA A 10 -12.19 3.62 -10.63
N LYS A 11 -13.12 2.75 -11.03
CA LYS A 11 -14.56 2.91 -10.78
C LYS A 11 -15.02 2.09 -9.57
N PRO A 12 -16.14 2.48 -8.92
CA PRO A 12 -16.75 1.66 -7.87
C PRO A 12 -16.99 0.22 -8.35
N GLY A 13 -16.58 -0.75 -7.53
CA GLY A 13 -16.68 -2.18 -7.85
C GLY A 13 -15.45 -2.78 -8.57
N GLU A 14 -14.49 -1.96 -9.02
CA GLU A 14 -13.26 -2.47 -9.64
C GLU A 14 -12.15 -2.79 -8.62
N VAL A 15 -12.25 -2.27 -7.40
CA VAL A 15 -11.33 -2.53 -6.29
C VAL A 15 -11.96 -3.52 -5.31
N ALA A 16 -11.19 -4.54 -4.94
CA ALA A 16 -11.59 -5.55 -3.96
C ALA A 16 -11.51 -4.99 -2.53
N GLY A 17 -12.24 -5.61 -1.61
CA GLY A 17 -12.13 -5.28 -0.18
C GLY A 17 -10.75 -5.56 0.43
N LYS A 18 -9.98 -6.50 -0.16
CA LYS A 18 -8.61 -6.84 0.25
C LYS A 18 -7.62 -6.32 -0.79
N VAL A 19 -6.65 -5.52 -0.35
CA VAL A 19 -5.69 -4.87 -1.22
C VAL A 19 -4.26 -5.10 -0.74
N VAL A 20 -3.37 -5.47 -1.66
CA VAL A 20 -1.92 -5.47 -1.44
C VAL A 20 -1.32 -4.29 -2.20
N VAL A 21 -0.48 -3.51 -1.53
CA VAL A 21 0.10 -2.30 -2.12
C VAL A 21 1.62 -2.34 -2.08
N ALA A 22 2.26 -1.83 -3.12
CA ALA A 22 3.72 -1.71 -3.19
C ALA A 22 4.12 -0.37 -3.83
N GLY A 23 5.35 0.08 -3.55
CA GLY A 23 5.81 1.38 -4.05
C GLY A 23 6.28 1.36 -5.51
N ASP A 24 6.77 0.22 -5.98
CA ASP A 24 7.32 0.04 -7.32
C ASP A 24 6.24 -0.56 -8.27
N PRO A 25 5.89 0.11 -9.37
CA PRO A 25 4.95 -0.42 -10.37
C PRO A 25 5.39 -1.79 -10.91
N ALA A 26 6.69 -2.01 -11.13
CA ALA A 26 7.19 -3.28 -11.65
C ALA A 26 6.95 -4.44 -10.68
N ARG A 27 6.97 -4.15 -9.37
CA ARG A 27 6.62 -5.14 -8.34
C ARG A 27 5.13 -5.48 -8.39
N ILE A 28 4.27 -4.50 -8.66
CA ILE A 28 2.83 -4.74 -8.82
C ILE A 28 2.57 -5.61 -10.05
N ASP A 29 3.22 -5.33 -11.17
CA ASP A 29 3.10 -6.13 -12.39
C ASP A 29 3.55 -7.57 -12.17
N TYR A 30 4.60 -7.78 -11.35
CA TYR A 30 5.05 -9.10 -10.94
C TYR A 30 4.01 -9.84 -10.08
N ILE A 31 3.46 -9.19 -9.05
CA ILE A 31 2.45 -9.80 -8.16
C ILE A 31 1.15 -10.09 -8.94
N ALA A 32 0.76 -9.21 -9.87
CA ALA A 32 -0.45 -9.39 -10.67
C ALA A 32 -0.43 -10.69 -11.49
N ARG A 33 0.76 -11.19 -11.90
CA ARG A 33 0.91 -12.48 -12.60
C ARG A 33 0.59 -13.69 -11.71
N MET A 34 0.56 -13.51 -10.39
CA MET A 34 0.18 -14.55 -9.44
C MET A 34 -1.34 -14.64 -9.24
N LEU A 35 -2.10 -13.67 -9.76
CA LEU A 35 -3.55 -13.65 -9.69
C LEU A 35 -4.15 -14.39 -10.90
N GLU A 36 -5.16 -15.20 -10.63
CA GLU A 36 -6.08 -15.74 -11.63
C GLU A 36 -6.98 -14.62 -12.15
N GLU A 37 -7.26 -14.62 -13.46
CA GLU A 37 -8.15 -13.65 -14.11
C GLU A 37 -7.79 -12.17 -13.84
N ALA A 38 -6.48 -11.89 -13.67
CA ALA A 38 -6.00 -10.55 -13.38
C ALA A 38 -6.37 -9.55 -14.48
N ARG A 39 -7.12 -8.51 -14.11
CA ARG A 39 -7.45 -7.38 -14.99
C ARG A 39 -6.67 -6.15 -14.58
N LEU A 40 -6.02 -5.50 -15.55
CA LEU A 40 -5.51 -4.14 -15.38
C LEU A 40 -6.70 -3.19 -15.25
N ILE A 41 -6.81 -2.54 -14.10
CA ILE A 41 -7.84 -1.54 -13.81
C ILE A 41 -7.35 -0.16 -14.23
N SER A 42 -6.10 0.16 -13.90
CA SER A 42 -5.49 1.45 -14.25
C SER A 42 -3.97 1.39 -14.24
N SER A 43 -3.35 2.26 -15.03
CA SER A 43 -1.90 2.53 -15.04
C SER A 43 -1.62 4.04 -15.00
N ASN A 44 -2.59 4.85 -14.58
CA ASN A 44 -2.45 6.30 -14.56
C ASN A 44 -1.31 6.74 -13.63
N ARG A 45 -0.43 7.64 -14.09
CA ARG A 45 0.74 8.12 -13.32
C ARG A 45 1.70 7.02 -12.84
N GLY A 46 1.66 5.83 -13.44
CA GLY A 46 2.41 4.66 -12.96
C GLY A 46 1.79 4.00 -11.73
N LEU A 47 0.56 4.35 -11.35
CA LEU A 47 -0.22 3.72 -10.28
C LEU A 47 -0.89 2.44 -10.78
N ASN A 48 -0.07 1.52 -11.32
CA ASN A 48 -0.53 0.25 -11.85
C ASN A 48 -1.39 -0.45 -10.79
N THR A 49 -2.63 -0.76 -11.17
CA THR A 49 -3.63 -1.35 -10.29
C THR A 49 -4.31 -2.49 -11.02
N TYR A 50 -4.28 -3.67 -10.43
CA TYR A 50 -4.91 -4.87 -10.97
C TYR A 50 -5.87 -5.46 -9.96
N THR A 51 -6.92 -6.11 -10.44
CA THR A 51 -7.83 -6.90 -9.61
C THR A 51 -7.98 -8.29 -10.23
N GLY A 52 -7.89 -9.31 -9.39
CA GLY A 52 -8.01 -10.72 -9.80
C GLY A 52 -8.29 -11.61 -8.60
N ARG A 53 -8.18 -12.92 -8.78
CA ARG A 53 -8.38 -13.90 -7.71
C ARG A 53 -7.07 -14.56 -7.30
N TYR A 54 -6.92 -14.83 -6.01
CA TYR A 54 -5.87 -15.68 -5.49
C TYR A 54 -6.50 -16.67 -4.53
N LYS A 55 -6.48 -17.98 -4.86
CA LYS A 55 -7.10 -19.04 -4.05
C LYS A 55 -8.55 -18.67 -3.68
N ASP A 56 -9.37 -18.43 -4.70
CA ASP A 56 -10.78 -18.01 -4.61
C ASP A 56 -11.05 -16.64 -3.96
N THR A 57 -10.04 -15.96 -3.44
CA THR A 57 -10.18 -14.65 -2.80
C THR A 57 -9.97 -13.54 -3.82
N LEU A 58 -10.93 -12.63 -3.95
CA LEU A 58 -10.78 -11.42 -4.77
C LEU A 58 -9.78 -10.46 -4.10
N ILE A 59 -8.72 -10.10 -4.82
CA ILE A 59 -7.64 -9.24 -4.34
C ILE A 59 -7.36 -8.16 -5.38
N THR A 60 -7.14 -6.94 -4.90
CA THR A 60 -6.54 -5.87 -5.70
C THR A 60 -5.07 -5.71 -5.34
N VAL A 61 -4.21 -5.53 -6.34
CA VAL A 61 -2.82 -5.14 -6.16
C VAL A 61 -2.64 -3.73 -6.74
N SER A 62 -2.06 -2.79 -6.00
CA SER A 62 -1.98 -1.39 -6.43
C SER A 62 -0.67 -0.73 -6.07
N CYS A 63 -0.11 0.03 -7.03
CA CYS A 63 1.08 0.81 -6.84
C CYS A 63 0.74 2.10 -6.08
N HIS A 64 1.55 2.45 -5.08
CA HIS A 64 1.37 3.69 -4.32
C HIS A 64 2.55 4.67 -4.43
N GLY A 65 3.57 4.36 -5.23
CA GLY A 65 4.75 5.21 -5.40
C GLY A 65 5.64 5.31 -4.16
N ILE A 66 6.57 6.27 -4.16
CA ILE A 66 7.51 6.49 -3.05
C ILE A 66 7.00 7.63 -2.16
N GLY A 67 7.06 7.41 -0.84
CA GLY A 67 6.82 8.44 0.17
C GLY A 67 5.37 8.54 0.66
N GLY A 68 5.21 9.12 1.84
CA GLY A 68 3.91 9.32 2.49
C GLY A 68 2.87 10.07 1.64
N PRO A 69 3.21 11.16 0.93
CA PRO A 69 2.22 11.94 0.18
C PRO A 69 1.52 11.13 -0.91
N SER A 70 2.29 10.44 -1.76
CA SER A 70 1.77 9.57 -2.82
C SER A 70 0.96 8.40 -2.23
N THR A 71 1.47 7.82 -1.13
CA THR A 71 0.79 6.72 -0.44
C THR A 71 -0.58 7.13 0.11
N ALA A 72 -0.68 8.31 0.74
CA ALA A 72 -1.95 8.80 1.29
C ALA A 72 -3.01 8.99 0.21
N ILE A 73 -2.65 9.59 -0.93
CA ILE A 73 -3.56 9.74 -2.08
C ILE A 73 -4.14 8.39 -2.49
N VAL A 74 -3.27 7.39 -2.67
CA VAL A 74 -3.67 6.06 -3.15
C VAL A 74 -4.51 5.34 -2.10
N PHE A 75 -4.19 5.49 -0.81
CA PHE A 75 -4.94 4.82 0.26
C PHE A 75 -6.33 5.43 0.44
N GLU A 76 -6.46 6.75 0.31
CA GLU A 76 -7.75 7.44 0.31
C GLU A 76 -8.63 6.95 -0.85
N GLU A 77 -8.09 6.96 -2.07
CA GLU A 77 -8.84 6.56 -3.26
C GLU A 77 -9.21 5.06 -3.22
N LEU A 78 -8.31 4.18 -2.77
CA LEU A 78 -8.62 2.75 -2.56
C LEU A 78 -9.74 2.58 -1.51
N THR A 79 -9.70 3.34 -0.42
CA THR A 79 -10.73 3.28 0.64
C THR A 79 -12.08 3.77 0.11
N MET A 80 -12.09 4.86 -0.66
CA MET A 80 -13.28 5.37 -1.37
C MET A 80 -13.87 4.32 -2.33
N LEU A 81 -13.01 3.52 -2.97
CA LEU A 81 -13.38 2.47 -3.92
C LEU A 81 -13.80 1.15 -3.26
N GLY A 82 -13.76 1.06 -1.93
CA GLY A 82 -14.29 -0.08 -1.18
C GLY A 82 -13.23 -0.96 -0.51
N ALA A 83 -11.95 -0.60 -0.56
CA ALA A 83 -10.92 -1.29 0.21
C ALA A 83 -11.24 -1.26 1.72
N LYS A 84 -11.09 -2.41 2.38
CA LYS A 84 -11.31 -2.61 3.82
C LYS A 84 -10.06 -3.06 4.54
N THR A 85 -9.17 -3.76 3.84
CA THR A 85 -7.90 -4.24 4.37
C THR A 85 -6.81 -3.95 3.36
N ILE A 86 -5.77 -3.25 3.81
CA ILE A 86 -4.63 -2.87 2.98
C ILE A 86 -3.36 -3.43 3.62
N ILE A 87 -2.58 -4.20 2.86
CA ILE A 87 -1.27 -4.73 3.28
C ILE A 87 -0.19 -4.12 2.40
N ARG A 88 0.79 -3.46 3.02
CA ARG A 88 1.95 -2.89 2.31
C ARG A 88 3.06 -3.93 2.18
N LEU A 89 3.44 -4.24 0.95
CA LEU A 89 4.62 -5.04 0.60
C LEU A 89 5.77 -4.12 0.16
N GLY A 90 6.72 -3.91 1.07
CA GLY A 90 7.84 -2.98 0.90
C GLY A 90 9.20 -3.66 0.95
N THR A 91 10.22 -2.83 0.78
CA THR A 91 11.60 -3.14 1.17
C THR A 91 11.99 -2.17 2.27
N ALA A 92 12.85 -2.60 3.18
CA ALA A 92 13.37 -1.77 4.27
C ALA A 92 14.86 -2.08 4.48
N GLY A 93 15.60 -1.10 4.98
CA GLY A 93 16.94 -1.32 5.52
C GLY A 93 16.85 -1.69 6.99
N SER A 94 17.80 -2.50 7.48
CA SER A 94 17.88 -2.84 8.89
C SER A 94 18.53 -1.73 9.72
N LEU A 95 18.08 -1.58 10.95
CA LEU A 95 18.74 -0.81 12.01
C LEU A 95 19.37 -1.72 13.08
N ILE A 96 19.14 -3.02 13.01
CA ILE A 96 19.69 -4.05 13.90
C ILE A 96 20.66 -4.94 13.12
N GLU A 97 21.76 -5.33 13.75
CA GLU A 97 22.82 -6.11 13.07
C GLU A 97 22.37 -7.54 12.72
N ASP A 98 21.41 -8.09 13.47
CA ASP A 98 20.97 -9.48 13.33
C ASP A 98 20.06 -9.73 12.11
N LEU A 99 19.66 -8.69 11.38
CA LEU A 99 18.86 -8.81 10.15
C LEU A 99 19.74 -8.81 8.91
N ASN A 100 19.58 -9.83 8.08
CA ASN A 100 20.32 -10.05 6.85
C ASN A 100 19.51 -9.64 5.62
N PRO A 101 20.19 -9.28 4.50
CA PRO A 101 19.50 -9.09 3.23
C PRO A 101 18.73 -10.33 2.79
N GLY A 102 17.42 -10.18 2.60
CA GLY A 102 16.50 -11.27 2.25
C GLY A 102 15.56 -11.68 3.38
N ASP A 103 15.83 -11.26 4.62
CA ASP A 103 14.95 -11.53 5.75
C ASP A 103 13.60 -10.81 5.58
N ILE A 104 12.55 -11.47 6.05
CA ILE A 104 11.18 -10.96 6.00
C ILE A 104 10.82 -10.37 7.35
N VAL A 105 10.34 -9.12 7.34
CA VAL A 105 9.93 -8.41 8.56
C VAL A 105 8.45 -8.07 8.49
N ILE A 106 7.72 -8.36 9.56
CA ILE A 106 6.32 -7.98 9.73
C ILE A 106 6.26 -6.86 10.79
N PRO A 107 6.17 -5.59 10.39
CA PRO A 107 6.14 -4.49 11.34
C PRO A 107 4.77 -4.41 12.05
N ASN A 108 4.78 -4.37 13.38
CA ASN A 108 3.60 -4.09 14.20
C ASN A 108 3.38 -2.57 14.44
N ILE A 109 4.45 -1.78 14.42
CA ILE A 109 4.51 -0.34 14.73
C ILE A 109 5.47 0.34 13.74
N ALA A 110 5.24 1.62 13.43
CA ALA A 110 6.17 2.44 12.65
C ALA A 110 6.51 3.75 13.38
N CYS A 111 7.79 4.13 13.35
CA CYS A 111 8.25 5.43 13.85
C CYS A 111 7.94 6.53 12.84
N TYR A 112 7.65 7.73 13.32
CA TYR A 112 7.47 8.91 12.47
C TYR A 112 8.04 10.16 13.16
N TYR A 113 8.34 11.19 12.37
CA TYR A 113 8.86 12.45 12.91
C TYR A 113 7.72 13.33 13.43
N LYS A 114 7.78 13.72 14.72
CA LYS A 114 6.73 14.56 15.31
C LYS A 114 6.67 15.92 14.61
N GLY A 115 5.47 16.33 14.19
CA GLY A 115 5.24 17.64 13.60
C GLY A 115 5.69 17.78 12.13
N ALA A 116 6.04 16.68 11.45
CA ALA A 116 6.37 16.71 10.03
C ALA A 116 5.81 15.47 9.28
N GLY A 117 5.81 15.58 7.95
CA GLY A 117 5.40 14.50 7.05
C GLY A 117 3.89 14.38 6.87
N THR A 118 3.47 13.37 6.11
CA THR A 118 2.05 13.18 5.76
C THR A 118 1.18 12.89 6.98
N LEU A 119 1.71 12.14 7.96
CA LEU A 119 0.94 11.77 9.15
C LEU A 119 0.54 12.99 9.97
N SER A 120 1.37 14.04 10.07
CA SER A 120 1.03 15.23 10.84
C SER A 120 -0.14 16.03 10.24
N ALA A 121 -0.41 15.88 8.93
CA ALA A 121 -1.58 16.48 8.30
C ALA A 121 -2.88 15.74 8.66
N TYR A 122 -2.79 14.43 8.95
CA TYR A 122 -3.93 13.60 9.35
C TYR A 122 -4.18 13.65 10.86
N MET A 123 -3.10 13.64 11.66
CA MET A 123 -3.16 13.55 13.11
C MET A 123 -2.25 14.62 13.75
N PRO A 124 -2.67 15.90 13.75
CA PRO A 124 -1.90 16.96 14.39
C PRO A 124 -1.78 16.69 15.89
N GLY A 125 -0.55 16.71 16.42
CA GLY A 125 -0.27 16.55 17.85
C GLY A 125 0.01 15.12 18.33
N LEU A 126 0.01 14.11 17.44
CA LEU A 126 0.32 12.73 17.81
C LEU A 126 1.74 12.62 18.40
N ALA A 127 1.87 12.05 19.61
CA ALA A 127 3.15 11.84 20.28
C ALA A 127 3.95 10.72 19.60
N GLN A 128 5.22 10.97 19.29
CA GLN A 128 6.10 10.03 18.58
C GLN A 128 6.16 8.68 19.30
N ALA A 129 5.81 7.60 18.59
CA ALA A 129 5.98 6.23 19.04
C ALA A 129 7.17 5.61 18.31
N CYS A 130 7.98 4.81 19.02
CA CYS A 130 9.07 4.02 18.46
C CYS A 130 8.72 2.52 18.46
N MET A 131 9.26 1.81 17.46
CA MET A 131 8.98 0.41 17.15
C MET A 131 9.73 -0.59 18.04
N GLN A 132 9.11 -1.75 18.29
CA GLN A 132 9.79 -2.99 18.63
C GLN A 132 9.61 -3.96 17.46
N ILE A 133 10.70 -4.31 16.78
CA ILE A 133 10.71 -5.30 15.70
C ILE A 133 10.66 -6.69 16.35
N GLU A 134 9.64 -7.48 16.05
CA GLU A 134 9.66 -8.92 16.31
C GLU A 134 10.13 -9.61 15.03
N CYS A 135 11.34 -10.18 15.05
CA CYS A 135 11.79 -11.11 14.00
C CYS A 135 11.24 -12.49 14.35
N GLN A 136 10.64 -13.17 13.36
CA GLN A 136 10.34 -14.60 13.45
C GLN A 136 11.43 -15.41 12.75
#